data_AF-A0A934HL93-F1
#
_entry.id   AF-A0A934HL93-F1
#
_cell.length_a   1.000
_cell.length_b   1.000
_cell.length_c   1.000
_cell.angle_alpha   90.00
_cell.angle_beta   90.00
_cell.angle_gamma   90.00
#
_symmetry.space_group_name_H-M   'P 1'
#
loop_
_entity.id
_entity.type
_entity.pdbx_description
1 polymer ?
#
loop_
_entity_poly.entity_id
_entity_poly.type
_entity_poly.pdbx_seq_one_letter_code
_entity_poly.pdbx_strand_id
1 'polypeptide(L)'
;MVAAKAHTCRVFFSLLVFFLLISLQRHSVGEDSLSASGNVRKGFVRWVVDGDTIVLGNNEHVRYVGMDTPERGEPFYKEARRRNIELVKGKTITLVVCAEQPKDKYGRTLGWVWADAVPVNEVLLKEGLAKTLMIPPCGLKKKKDYARLESEAKSRRIGIWSLRR
;
A
#
# COMPACT_ATOMS: atom_id res chain seq x y z
N MET A 1 -37.82 -73.19 -2.88
CA MET A 1 -36.77 -72.64 -2.00
C MET A 1 -35.75 -71.94 -2.87
N VAL A 2 -35.84 -70.62 -3.02
CA VAL A 2 -34.90 -69.81 -3.81
C VAL A 2 -34.24 -68.81 -2.86
N ALA A 3 -32.91 -68.82 -2.87
CA ALA A 3 -32.05 -67.94 -2.09
C ALA A 3 -32.09 -66.49 -2.59
N ALA A 4 -32.04 -65.53 -1.66
CA ALA A 4 -31.73 -64.14 -1.96
C ALA A 4 -30.39 -63.76 -1.31
N LYS A 5 -29.39 -63.51 -2.15
CA LYS A 5 -28.12 -62.84 -1.80
C LYS A 5 -28.37 -61.34 -1.71
N ALA A 6 -27.94 -60.70 -0.62
CA ALA A 6 -27.90 -59.25 -0.52
C ALA A 6 -26.52 -58.72 -0.94
N HIS A 7 -26.48 -58.01 -2.07
CA HIS A 7 -25.38 -57.15 -2.49
C HIS A 7 -25.87 -55.71 -2.43
N THR A 8 -25.27 -54.86 -1.59
CA THR A 8 -25.24 -53.39 -1.80
C THR A 8 -24.33 -52.73 -0.77
N CYS A 9 -23.01 -52.76 -1.02
CA CYS A 9 -22.07 -51.87 -0.34
C CYS A 9 -20.98 -51.47 -1.35
N ARG A 10 -21.27 -50.46 -2.19
CA ARG A 10 -20.29 -49.97 -3.17
C ARG A 10 -20.46 -48.54 -3.66
N VAL A 11 -21.36 -47.75 -3.07
CA VAL A 11 -21.67 -46.40 -3.59
C VAL A 11 -21.14 -45.25 -2.71
N PHE A 12 -20.77 -45.51 -1.44
CA PHE A 12 -20.34 -44.44 -0.52
C PHE A 12 -18.88 -43.99 -0.66
N PHE A 13 -18.01 -44.81 -1.28
CA PHE A 13 -16.57 -44.50 -1.35
C PHE A 13 -16.19 -43.54 -2.50
N SER A 14 -17.11 -43.27 -3.42
CA SER A 14 -16.86 -42.43 -4.60
C SER A 14 -16.96 -40.92 -4.31
N LEU A 15 -17.79 -40.51 -3.36
CA LEU A 15 -18.03 -39.09 -3.06
C LEU A 15 -16.90 -38.43 -2.24
N LEU A 16 -16.11 -39.21 -1.49
CA LEU A 16 -15.04 -38.68 -0.64
C LEU A 16 -13.75 -38.36 -1.43
N VAL A 17 -13.54 -39.00 -2.58
CA VAL A 17 -12.41 -38.71 -3.49
C VAL A 17 -12.69 -37.46 -4.34
N PHE A 18 -13.96 -37.17 -4.63
CA PHE A 18 -14.34 -35.98 -5.38
C PHE A 18 -14.07 -34.68 -4.60
N PHE A 19 -14.27 -34.70 -3.27
CA PHE A 19 -13.96 -33.55 -2.40
C PHE A 19 -12.45 -33.29 -2.26
N LEU A 20 -11.63 -34.34 -2.36
CA LEU A 20 -10.16 -34.22 -2.29
C LEU A 20 -9.56 -33.64 -3.59
N LEU A 21 -10.18 -33.91 -4.74
CA LEU A 21 -9.75 -33.34 -6.04
C LEU A 21 -10.13 -31.86 -6.19
N ILE A 22 -11.21 -31.40 -5.56
CA ILE A 22 -11.59 -29.97 -5.53
C ILE A 22 -10.55 -29.13 -4.75
N SER A 23 -9.76 -29.76 -3.86
CA SER A 23 -8.70 -29.08 -3.10
C SER A 23 -7.41 -28.83 -3.90
N LEU A 24 -7.29 -29.37 -5.12
CA LEU A 24 -6.14 -29.16 -6.02
C LEU A 24 -6.32 -28.01 -7.01
N GLN A 25 -7.52 -27.44 -7.13
CA GLN A 25 -7.71 -26.17 -7.83
C GLN A 25 -7.58 -25.02 -6.84
N ARG A 26 -6.39 -24.88 -6.27
CA ARG A 26 -5.96 -23.61 -5.67
C ARG A 26 -5.85 -22.63 -6.83
N HIS A 27 -6.97 -21.94 -7.07
CA HIS A 27 -7.11 -20.87 -8.04
C HIS A 27 -5.91 -19.94 -7.88
N SER A 28 -5.03 -19.94 -8.87
CA SER A 28 -4.02 -18.91 -9.08
C SER A 28 -4.80 -17.63 -9.34
N VAL A 29 -5.18 -16.93 -8.25
CA VAL A 29 -5.70 -15.57 -8.33
C VAL A 29 -4.62 -14.77 -9.03
N GLY A 30 -4.89 -14.42 -10.28
CA GLY A 30 -3.93 -13.82 -11.19
C GLY A 30 -3.28 -12.59 -10.58
N GLU A 31 -1.95 -12.65 -10.44
CA GLU A 31 -1.10 -11.50 -10.17
C GLU A 31 -0.94 -10.60 -11.42
N ASP A 32 -1.59 -10.93 -12.54
CA ASP A 32 -1.31 -10.33 -13.86
C ASP A 32 -2.14 -9.10 -14.23
N SER A 33 -3.08 -8.63 -13.39
CA SER A 33 -3.89 -7.44 -13.72
C SER A 33 -3.32 -6.11 -13.24
N LEU A 34 -2.25 -6.10 -12.42
CA LEU A 34 -1.62 -4.87 -11.92
C LEU A 34 -0.50 -4.35 -12.83
N SER A 35 -0.02 -5.14 -13.79
CA SER A 35 1.10 -4.78 -14.66
C SER A 35 0.69 -4.08 -15.98
N ALA A 36 -0.61 -3.94 -16.27
CA ALA A 36 -1.08 -3.44 -17.56
C ALA A 36 -1.21 -1.90 -17.65
N SER A 37 -0.95 -1.17 -16.57
CA SER A 37 -0.84 0.29 -16.59
C SER A 37 0.60 0.66 -16.26
N GLY A 38 1.37 1.20 -17.20
CA GLY A 38 2.79 1.59 -17.02
C GLY A 38 3.05 2.60 -15.89
N ASN A 39 2.00 3.02 -15.18
CA ASN A 39 2.03 3.83 -13.98
C ASN A 39 2.27 3.01 -12.71
N VAL A 40 2.13 1.69 -12.72
CA VAL A 40 2.39 0.84 -11.55
C VAL A 40 3.69 0.07 -11.76
N ARG A 41 4.64 0.22 -10.85
CA ARG A 41 5.91 -0.53 -10.90
C ARG A 41 6.44 -0.87 -9.52
N LYS A 42 7.28 -1.90 -9.46
CA LYS A 42 8.01 -2.26 -8.23
C LYS A 42 9.35 -1.52 -8.15
N GLY A 43 9.81 -1.22 -6.93
CA GLY A 43 11.11 -0.58 -6.71
C GLY A 43 11.69 -0.92 -5.34
N PHE A 44 12.97 -1.26 -5.28
CA PHE A 44 13.67 -1.49 -4.02
C PHE A 44 14.05 -0.17 -3.36
N VAL A 45 13.72 0.02 -2.09
CA VAL A 45 14.03 1.27 -1.38
C VAL A 45 15.42 1.22 -0.75
N ARG A 46 16.35 1.92 -1.40
CA ARG A 46 17.75 2.05 -0.96
C ARG A 46 17.90 3.05 0.17
N TRP A 47 17.17 4.16 0.17
CA TRP A 47 17.32 5.21 1.16
C TRP A 47 16.00 5.95 1.44
N VAL A 48 15.88 6.52 2.63
CA VAL A 48 14.75 7.36 3.03
C VAL A 48 15.31 8.73 3.41
N VAL A 49 14.91 9.74 2.65
CA VAL A 49 15.41 11.12 2.81
C VAL A 49 14.74 11.74 4.04
N ASP A 50 13.41 11.74 4.07
CA ASP A 50 12.55 12.32 5.10
C ASP A 50 11.22 11.53 5.20
N GLY A 51 10.18 12.15 5.76
CA GLY A 51 8.89 11.50 5.97
C GLY A 51 8.11 11.20 4.69
N ASP A 52 8.44 11.82 3.56
CA ASP A 52 7.64 11.70 2.33
C ASP A 52 8.48 11.61 1.04
N THR A 53 9.80 11.47 1.17
CA THR A 53 10.75 11.30 0.08
C THR A 53 11.65 10.10 0.30
N ILE A 54 11.73 9.22 -0.72
CA ILE A 54 12.59 8.02 -0.74
C ILE A 54 13.49 8.00 -1.97
N VAL A 55 14.53 7.18 -1.92
CA VAL A 55 15.42 6.89 -3.05
C VAL A 55 15.42 5.39 -3.31
N LEU A 56 15.14 5.03 -4.56
CA LEU A 56 15.14 3.65 -5.02
C LEU A 56 16.56 3.16 -5.36
N GLY A 57 16.70 1.85 -5.57
CA GLY A 57 17.98 1.21 -5.91
C GLY A 57 18.66 1.77 -7.17
N ASN A 58 17.88 2.29 -8.11
CA ASN A 58 18.35 2.94 -9.35
C ASN A 58 18.64 4.45 -9.18
N ASN A 59 18.77 4.95 -7.95
CA ASN A 59 18.91 6.38 -7.61
C ASN A 59 17.72 7.27 -8.01
N GLU A 60 16.57 6.69 -8.33
CA GLU A 60 15.36 7.46 -8.55
C GLU A 60 14.82 8.00 -7.22
N HIS A 61 14.60 9.31 -7.15
CA HIS A 61 13.91 9.95 -6.03
C HIS A 61 12.39 9.89 -6.25
N VAL A 62 11.65 9.53 -5.22
CA VAL A 62 10.18 9.49 -5.23
C VAL A 62 9.65 10.42 -4.13
N ARG A 63 8.73 11.31 -4.48
CA ARG A 63 8.00 12.22 -3.58
C ARG A 63 6.54 11.77 -3.49
N TYR A 64 6.06 11.62 -2.26
CA TYR A 64 4.73 11.10 -2.00
C TYR A 64 3.65 12.13 -2.34
N VAL A 65 2.69 11.73 -3.17
CA VAL A 65 1.61 12.61 -3.62
C VAL A 65 0.52 12.79 -2.56
N GLY A 66 -0.02 14.01 -2.49
CA GLY A 66 -1.20 14.35 -1.70
C GLY A 66 -0.92 14.70 -0.23
N MET A 67 0.34 14.63 0.20
CA MET A 67 0.72 14.83 1.59
C MET A 67 2.11 15.46 1.72
N ASP A 68 2.31 16.11 2.86
CA ASP A 68 3.54 16.80 3.22
C ASP A 68 3.87 16.51 4.68
N THR A 69 5.10 16.08 4.94
CA THR A 69 5.60 15.83 6.29
C THR A 69 6.32 17.07 6.82
N PRO A 70 6.46 17.23 8.15
CA PRO A 70 7.20 18.34 8.71
C PRO A 70 8.62 18.39 8.14
N GLU A 71 9.13 19.59 7.90
CA GLU A 71 10.46 19.81 7.33
C GLU A 71 11.55 19.71 8.40
N ARG A 72 12.82 19.63 7.97
CA ARG A 72 13.95 19.53 8.91
C ARG A 72 13.99 20.73 9.86
N GLY A 73 13.90 20.45 11.16
CA GLY A 73 13.87 21.46 12.22
C GLY A 73 12.47 21.71 12.79
N GLU A 74 11.43 21.21 12.11
CA GLU A 74 10.06 21.26 12.61
C GLU A 74 9.77 20.10 13.58
N PRO A 75 8.85 20.30 14.56
CA PRO A 75 8.36 19.20 15.39
C PRO A 75 7.82 18.06 14.54
N PHE A 76 8.03 16.81 15.00
CA PHE A 76 7.63 15.57 14.32
C PHE A 76 8.39 15.20 13.03
N TYR A 77 9.40 15.98 12.61
CA TYR A 77 10.26 15.62 11.46
C TYR A 77 10.92 14.25 11.64
N LYS A 78 11.54 14.00 12.80
CA LYS A 78 12.29 12.76 13.07
C LYS A 78 11.35 11.56 13.15
N GLU A 79 10.18 11.75 13.72
CA GLU A 79 9.12 10.77 13.89
C GLU A 79 8.54 10.36 12.54
N ALA A 80 8.20 11.33 11.68
CA ALA A 80 7.72 11.07 10.33
C ALA A 80 8.77 10.30 9.51
N ARG A 81 10.03 10.74 9.55
CA ARG A 81 11.14 10.06 8.87
C ARG A 81 11.38 8.65 9.40
N ARG A 82 11.44 8.46 10.72
CA ARG A 82 11.61 7.15 11.36
C ARG A 82 10.49 6.21 10.95
N ARG A 83 9.25 6.69 10.97
CA ARG A 83 8.10 5.88 10.59
C ARG A 83 8.15 5.47 9.12
N ASN A 84 8.52 6.39 8.23
CA ASN A 84 8.71 6.06 6.82
C ASN A 84 9.80 4.99 6.66
N ILE A 85 10.94 5.10 7.37
CA ILE A 85 11.99 4.06 7.39
C ILE A 85 11.43 2.69 7.77
N GLU A 86 10.69 2.59 8.87
CA GLU A 86 10.09 1.32 9.31
C GLU A 86 9.15 0.71 8.27
N LEU A 87 8.41 1.56 7.56
CA LEU A 87 7.45 1.11 6.56
C LEU A 87 8.12 0.59 5.30
N VAL A 88 9.19 1.23 4.81
CA VAL A 88 9.67 1.03 3.43
C VAL A 88 11.14 0.65 3.27
N LYS A 89 12.02 0.97 4.24
CA LYS A 89 13.48 0.82 4.06
C LYS A 89 13.85 -0.66 3.88
N GLY A 90 14.65 -0.95 2.84
CA GLY A 90 15.10 -2.32 2.57
C GLY A 90 14.02 -3.24 1.99
N LYS A 91 12.86 -2.70 1.63
CA LYS A 91 11.77 -3.44 1.01
C LYS A 91 11.62 -3.11 -0.47
N THR A 92 11.00 -4.02 -1.20
CA THR A 92 10.48 -3.74 -2.55
C THR A 92 9.06 -3.20 -2.41
N ILE A 93 8.88 -1.93 -2.75
CA ILE A 93 7.57 -1.27 -2.73
C ILE A 93 6.88 -1.39 -4.09
N THR A 94 5.57 -1.24 -4.08
CA THR A 94 4.78 -0.92 -5.28
C THR A 94 4.60 0.59 -5.33
N LEU A 95 5.07 1.20 -6.41
CA LEU A 95 4.93 2.61 -6.72
C LEU A 95 3.82 2.78 -7.77
N VAL A 96 2.80 3.55 -7.43
CA VAL A 96 1.82 4.04 -8.41
C VAL A 96 2.21 5.48 -8.74
N VAL A 97 2.77 5.67 -9.93
CA VAL A 97 3.20 6.96 -10.48
C VAL A 97 1.97 7.77 -10.88
N CYS A 98 2.02 9.08 -10.66
CA CYS A 98 1.02 10.00 -11.20
C CYS A 98 1.16 10.09 -12.72
N ALA A 99 0.19 9.56 -13.47
CA ALA A 99 0.23 9.52 -14.93
C ALA A 99 0.16 10.92 -15.55
N GLU A 100 -0.65 11.80 -14.95
CA GLU A 100 -0.91 13.15 -15.42
C GLU A 100 0.30 14.07 -15.27
N GLN A 101 1.11 13.84 -14.23
CA GLN A 101 2.39 14.53 -14.02
C GLN A 101 3.36 13.61 -13.27
N PRO A 102 4.18 12.80 -13.98
CA PRO A 102 5.06 11.82 -13.35
C PRO A 102 6.20 12.43 -12.54
N LYS A 103 6.60 13.66 -12.84
CA LYS A 103 7.76 14.34 -12.27
C LYS A 103 7.42 15.73 -11.75
N ASP A 104 8.03 16.12 -10.64
CA ASP A 104 8.03 17.51 -10.21
C ASP A 104 9.16 18.33 -10.88
N LYS A 105 9.20 19.63 -10.57
CA LYS A 105 10.22 20.56 -11.08
C LYS A 105 11.67 20.22 -10.64
N TYR A 106 11.84 19.33 -9.67
CA TYR A 106 13.14 18.88 -9.17
C TYR A 106 13.55 17.51 -9.75
N GLY A 107 12.74 16.94 -10.65
CA GLY A 107 13.01 15.63 -11.26
C GLY A 107 12.63 14.42 -10.38
N ARG A 108 11.97 14.64 -9.24
CA ARG A 108 11.48 13.55 -8.37
C ARG A 108 10.23 12.94 -8.99
N THR A 109 10.11 11.62 -8.92
CA THR A 109 8.90 10.90 -9.32
C THR A 109 7.78 11.17 -8.34
N LEU A 110 6.64 11.63 -8.83
CA LEU A 110 5.43 11.80 -8.05
C LEU A 110 4.65 10.50 -8.02
N GLY A 111 4.41 9.97 -6.82
CA GLY A 111 3.60 8.75 -6.71
C GLY A 111 3.06 8.44 -5.31
N TRP A 112 2.30 7.37 -5.28
CA TRP A 112 1.78 6.74 -4.07
C TRP A 112 2.55 5.44 -3.81
N VAL A 113 2.83 5.15 -2.54
CA VAL A 113 3.71 4.04 -2.15
C VAL A 113 2.95 3.01 -1.34
N TRP A 114 3.11 1.74 -1.71
CA TRP A 114 2.66 0.58 -0.96
C TRP A 114 3.84 -0.32 -0.60
N ALA A 115 3.92 -0.72 0.66
CA ALA A 115 4.89 -1.71 1.14
C ALA A 115 4.11 -2.86 1.77
N ASP A 116 4.31 -4.11 1.34
CA ASP A 116 3.61 -5.28 1.90
C ASP A 116 2.06 -5.10 1.96
N ALA A 117 1.48 -4.56 0.89
CA ALA A 117 0.06 -4.17 0.78
C ALA A 117 -0.41 -3.01 1.71
N VAL A 118 0.50 -2.39 2.47
CA VAL A 118 0.20 -1.22 3.32
C VAL A 118 0.32 0.09 2.52
N PRO A 119 -0.73 0.92 2.43
CA PRO A 119 -0.67 2.23 1.78
C PRO A 119 0.08 3.25 2.65
N VAL A 120 1.36 3.47 2.36
CA VAL A 120 2.29 4.23 3.21
C VAL A 120 1.81 5.68 3.40
N ASN A 121 1.34 6.33 2.32
CA ASN A 121 0.83 7.71 2.40
C ASN A 121 -0.33 7.83 3.41
N GLU A 122 -1.26 6.87 3.36
CA GLU A 122 -2.46 6.87 4.20
C GLU A 122 -2.10 6.59 5.67
N VAL A 123 -1.13 5.69 5.92
CA VAL A 123 -0.61 5.42 7.26
C VAL A 123 -0.02 6.69 7.89
N LEU A 124 0.82 7.42 7.16
CA LEU A 124 1.46 8.64 7.68
C LEU A 124 0.45 9.75 8.00
N LEU A 125 -0.59 9.91 7.17
CA LEU A 125 -1.71 10.81 7.47
C LEU A 125 -2.50 10.35 8.70
N LYS A 126 -2.84 9.06 8.76
CA LYS A 126 -3.61 8.45 9.86
C LYS A 126 -2.88 8.52 11.20
N GLU A 127 -1.55 8.50 11.20
CA GLU A 127 -0.72 8.61 12.40
C GLU A 127 -0.40 10.07 12.76
N GLY A 128 -0.93 11.05 12.00
CA GLY A 128 -0.71 12.48 12.24
C GLY A 128 0.72 12.93 11.96
N LEU A 129 1.46 12.19 11.13
CA LEU A 129 2.86 12.46 10.77
C LEU A 129 2.99 13.23 9.44
N ALA A 130 1.87 13.45 8.75
CA ALA A 130 1.78 14.26 7.55
C ALA A 130 0.51 15.13 7.58
N LYS A 131 0.53 16.23 6.82
CA LYS A 131 -0.63 17.07 6.48
C LYS A 131 -1.03 16.80 5.04
N THR A 132 -2.28 17.12 4.68
CA THR A 132 -2.69 17.05 3.28
C THR A 132 -2.10 18.19 2.46
N LEU A 133 -1.60 17.88 1.26
CA LEU A 133 -1.08 18.86 0.30
C LEU A 133 -1.52 18.46 -1.10
N MET A 134 -2.48 19.19 -1.65
CA MET A 134 -3.09 18.88 -2.95
C MET A 134 -2.55 19.83 -4.02
N ILE A 135 -1.70 19.30 -4.90
CA ILE A 135 -1.12 20.04 -6.02
C ILE A 135 -1.60 19.38 -7.32
N PRO A 136 -2.55 19.98 -8.05
CA PRO A 136 -3.03 19.47 -9.33
C PRO A 136 -1.89 19.28 -10.35
N PRO A 137 -2.02 18.31 -11.28
CA PRO A 137 -3.16 17.42 -11.49
C PRO A 137 -3.17 16.20 -10.55
N CYS A 138 -2.04 15.92 -9.89
CA CYS A 138 -1.88 14.76 -9.02
C CYS A 138 -2.65 14.91 -7.68
N GLY A 139 -3.02 13.79 -7.05
CA GLY A 139 -3.62 13.80 -5.72
C GLY A 139 -5.12 14.09 -5.66
N LEU A 140 -5.73 14.70 -6.69
CA LEU A 140 -7.14 15.09 -6.70
C LEU A 140 -8.10 13.92 -6.41
N LYS A 141 -7.82 12.74 -6.98
CA LYS A 141 -8.62 11.51 -6.77
C LYS A 141 -8.64 11.06 -5.29
N LYS A 142 -7.61 11.38 -4.51
CA LYS A 142 -7.45 11.00 -3.10
C LYS A 142 -7.85 12.12 -2.13
N LYS A 143 -8.20 13.32 -2.61
CA LYS A 143 -8.45 14.52 -1.80
C LYS A 143 -9.40 14.27 -0.63
N LYS A 144 -10.55 13.63 -0.90
CA LYS A 144 -11.58 13.37 0.11
C LYS A 144 -11.11 12.39 1.19
N ASP A 145 -10.45 11.31 0.78
CA ASP A 145 -9.96 10.30 1.73
C ASP A 145 -8.84 10.85 2.60
N TYR A 146 -7.90 11.57 2.01
CA TYR A 146 -6.79 12.16 2.75
C TYR A 146 -7.26 13.22 3.73
N ALA A 147 -8.22 14.06 3.34
CA ALA A 147 -8.84 15.02 4.25
C ALA A 147 -9.55 14.34 5.43
N ARG A 148 -10.21 13.20 5.19
CA ARG A 148 -10.83 12.39 6.26
C ARG A 148 -9.77 11.87 7.23
N LEU A 149 -8.69 11.26 6.74
CA LEU A 149 -7.59 10.75 7.57
C LEU A 149 -6.94 11.84 8.43
N GLU A 150 -6.68 13.00 7.83
CA GLU A 150 -6.12 14.15 8.56
C GLU A 150 -7.10 14.66 9.63
N SER A 151 -8.40 14.72 9.33
CA SER A 151 -9.44 15.13 10.29
C SER A 151 -9.53 14.17 11.48
N GLU A 152 -9.46 12.86 11.24
CA GLU A 152 -9.40 11.84 12.29
C GLU A 152 -8.16 11.99 13.18
N ALA A 153 -7.00 12.32 12.57
CA ALA A 153 -5.78 12.58 13.32
C ALA A 153 -5.88 13.86 14.16
N LYS A 154 -6.51 14.91 13.62
CA LYS A 154 -6.78 16.17 14.34
C LYS A 154 -7.69 15.97 15.54
N SER A 155 -8.82 15.28 15.35
CA SER A 155 -9.82 15.08 16.42
C SER A 155 -9.25 14.29 17.60
N ARG A 156 -8.33 13.37 17.32
CA ARG A 156 -7.62 12.55 18.32
C ARG A 156 -6.35 13.19 18.87
N ARG A 157 -5.96 14.37 18.38
CA ARG A 157 -4.73 15.09 18.77
C ARG A 157 -3.47 14.23 18.69
N ILE A 158 -3.31 13.49 17.60
CA ILE A 158 -2.14 12.62 17.37
C ILE A 158 -1.08 13.31 16.51
N GLY A 159 0.19 12.93 16.71
CA GLY A 159 1.32 13.45 15.94
C GLY A 159 1.40 14.97 15.99
N ILE A 160 1.54 15.61 14.83
CA ILE A 160 1.62 17.07 14.66
C ILE A 160 0.44 17.79 15.35
N TRP A 161 -0.72 17.14 15.44
CA TRP A 161 -1.94 17.70 16.03
C TRP A 161 -1.99 17.64 17.56
N SER A 162 -1.00 17.04 18.22
CA SER A 162 -0.83 17.06 19.67
C SER A 162 -0.24 18.38 20.19
N LEU A 163 0.38 19.16 19.31
CA LEU A 163 0.95 20.46 19.64
C LEU A 163 -0.17 21.41 20.07
N ARG A 164 -0.07 21.95 21.28
CA ARG A 164 -0.93 23.08 21.68
C ARG A 164 -0.50 24.30 20.88
N ARG A 165 -1.45 24.90 20.17
CA ARG A 165 -1.28 26.21 19.55
C ARG A 165 -1.63 27.29 20.56
#